data_AF-A0A1W9GNG2-F1
#
_entry.id   AF-A0A1W9GNG2-F1
#
_cell.length_a   1.000
_cell.length_b   1.000
_cell.length_c   1.000
_cell.angle_alpha   90.00
_cell.angle_beta   90.00
_cell.angle_gamma   90.00
#
_symmetry.space_group_name_H-M   'P 1'
#
loop_
_entity.id
_entity.type
_entity.pdbx_description
1 polymer ?
#
loop_
_entity_poly.entity_id
_entity_poly.type
_entity_poly.pdbx_seq_one_letter_code
_entity_poly.pdbx_strand_id
1 'polypeptide(L)'
;MAESLQCWMTRCGHVLASQHRLGQDEPFVELKGDPAYTAVMNPDAERWRELATYDLGTAEAMLAAGRYLYVLFCCQQAVEKHLKGLIVERCGIFPPRTHDLARLAHEAKIVLDGGQDLFLRTLTKYYVGTRYPEEVRVLADEATRELSTGLLMQTKDLLQWLQTLPR
;
A
#
# COMPACT_ATOMS: atom_id res chain seq x y z
N MET A 1 -3.46 -11.82 55.74
CA MET A 1 -2.51 -12.41 54.77
C MET A 1 -2.32 -11.36 53.69
N ALA A 2 -1.35 -10.46 53.90
CA ALA A 2 0.01 -10.54 53.33
C ALA A 2 -0.05 -10.18 51.83
N GLU A 3 0.25 -8.93 51.47
CA GLU A 3 1.60 -8.45 51.05
C GLU A 3 1.88 -8.80 49.57
N SER A 4 2.46 -7.99 48.68
CA SER A 4 3.19 -6.73 48.79
C SER A 4 3.58 -6.22 47.38
N LEU A 5 3.65 -4.88 47.26
CA LEU A 5 4.72 -4.06 46.65
C LEU A 5 5.13 -4.21 45.16
N GLN A 6 4.77 -3.18 44.37
CA GLN A 6 5.62 -2.06 43.91
C GLN A 6 7.12 -2.26 43.57
N CYS A 7 7.59 -1.38 42.66
CA CYS A 7 8.97 -1.10 42.19
C CYS A 7 9.38 -1.90 40.93
N TRP A 8 9.89 -1.30 39.86
CA TRP A 8 11.12 -0.52 39.82
C TRP A 8 11.07 0.66 38.83
N MET A 9 11.16 1.88 39.37
CA MET A 9 11.87 2.99 38.73
C MET A 9 13.37 2.85 39.03
N THR A 10 14.19 3.42 38.15
CA THR A 10 15.57 3.88 38.36
C THR A 10 16.70 2.86 38.28
N ARG A 11 17.45 2.94 37.17
CA ARG A 11 18.93 2.91 37.20
C ARG A 11 19.46 3.99 36.26
N CYS A 12 19.54 5.22 36.78
CA CYS A 12 20.45 6.24 36.29
C CYS A 12 21.84 5.94 36.87
N GLY A 13 22.78 5.54 36.02
CA GLY A 13 24.19 5.50 36.35
C GLY A 13 24.82 6.85 36.06
N HIS A 14 25.36 7.49 37.11
CA HIS A 14 26.27 8.61 36.99
C HIS A 14 27.57 8.17 36.30
N VAL A 15 27.93 8.82 35.20
CA VAL A 15 29.33 9.06 34.84
C VAL A 15 29.45 10.54 34.50
N LEU A 16 30.02 11.30 35.43
CA LEU A 16 30.55 12.64 35.17
C LEU A 16 31.98 12.48 34.66
N ALA A 17 32.23 12.92 33.43
CA ALA A 17 33.55 13.38 33.01
C ALA A 17 33.36 14.49 31.98
N SER A 18 33.87 15.66 32.33
CA SER A 18 33.82 16.94 31.62
C SER A 18 34.77 16.98 30.42
N GLN A 19 34.41 17.71 29.36
CA GLN A 19 35.12 18.90 28.86
C GLN A 19 34.62 19.35 27.46
N HIS A 20 34.08 20.58 27.43
CA HIS A 20 34.09 21.60 26.37
C HIS A 20 34.27 21.25 24.87
N ARG A 21 33.22 21.54 24.07
CA ARG A 21 33.19 22.58 22.99
C ARG A 21 31.77 22.66 22.41
N LEU A 22 31.02 23.74 22.71
CA LEU A 22 30.70 24.87 21.81
C LEU A 22 30.14 24.45 20.44
N GLY A 23 28.83 24.65 20.23
CA GLY A 23 28.21 24.47 18.92
C GLY A 23 26.67 24.51 18.91
N GLN A 24 26.12 25.63 19.36
CA GLN A 24 24.83 26.24 18.97
C GLN A 24 23.54 25.41 19.10
N ASP A 25 22.69 25.92 20.00
CA ASP A 25 21.25 25.71 20.04
C ASP A 25 20.61 26.10 18.69
N GLU A 26 20.39 25.13 17.80
CA GLU A 26 19.42 25.31 16.72
C GLU A 26 18.03 25.17 17.34
N PRO A 27 17.16 26.21 17.29
CA PRO A 27 15.83 26.09 17.84
C PRO A 27 15.08 24.98 17.09
N PHE A 28 14.45 24.08 17.85
CA PHE A 28 13.45 23.16 17.31
C PHE A 28 12.33 24.00 16.69
N VAL A 29 12.42 24.26 15.39
CA VAL A 29 11.38 24.99 14.66
C VAL A 29 10.17 24.08 14.62
N GLU A 30 9.21 24.34 15.49
CA GLU A 30 7.88 23.77 15.40
C GLU A 30 7.19 24.39 14.17
N LEU A 31 7.37 23.75 13.01
CA LEU A 31 6.76 24.10 11.73
C LEU A 31 5.26 23.71 11.73
N LYS A 32 4.49 24.14 12.72
CA LYS A 32 3.04 24.08 12.70
C LYS A 32 2.50 25.49 12.49
N GLY A 33 2.35 25.90 11.23
CA GLY A 33 1.67 27.15 10.91
C GLY A 33 2.05 27.83 9.59
N ASP A 34 2.96 27.28 8.78
CA ASP A 34 3.32 27.91 7.50
C ASP A 34 2.33 27.50 6.38
N PRO A 35 1.63 28.44 5.71
CA PRO A 35 0.75 28.14 4.57
C PRO A 35 1.50 27.58 3.34
N ALA A 36 2.84 27.64 3.32
CA ALA A 36 3.67 26.94 2.34
C ALA A 36 3.90 25.45 2.69
N TYR A 37 3.42 24.96 3.84
CA TYR A 37 3.22 23.52 4.10
C TYR A 37 1.99 23.01 3.34
N THR A 38 1.92 23.32 2.05
CA THR A 38 0.89 22.87 1.14
C THR A 38 1.56 21.87 0.19
N ALA A 39 1.13 20.61 0.30
CA ALA A 39 1.46 19.48 -0.57
C ALA A 39 2.87 18.85 -0.45
N VAL A 40 3.41 18.66 0.75
CA VAL A 40 4.43 17.61 0.92
C VAL A 40 3.73 16.26 0.84
N MET A 41 3.80 15.65 -0.34
CA MET A 41 3.40 14.26 -0.57
C MET A 41 3.96 13.36 0.52
N ASN A 42 3.11 12.56 1.17
CA ASN A 42 3.56 11.60 2.15
C ASN A 42 4.53 10.62 1.46
N PRO A 43 5.82 10.59 1.83
CA PRO A 43 6.84 9.79 1.13
C PRO A 43 6.54 8.29 1.20
N ASP A 44 5.83 7.83 2.22
CA ASP A 44 5.39 6.43 2.30
C ASP A 44 4.26 6.14 1.30
N ALA A 45 3.33 7.07 1.11
CA ALA A 45 2.29 6.94 0.09
C ALA A 45 2.88 6.90 -1.32
N GLU A 46 3.91 7.72 -1.58
CA GLU A 46 4.57 7.74 -2.89
C GLU A 46 5.28 6.42 -3.20
N ARG A 47 6.00 5.83 -2.22
CA ARG A 47 6.60 4.49 -2.38
C ARG A 47 5.57 3.43 -2.76
N TRP A 48 4.37 3.47 -2.17
CA TRP A 48 3.29 2.56 -2.54
C TRP A 48 2.84 2.73 -3.99
N ARG A 49 2.78 3.97 -4.49
CA ARG A 49 2.41 4.27 -5.88
C ARG A 49 3.49 3.89 -6.88
N GLU A 50 4.75 4.09 -6.53
CA GLU A 50 5.89 3.62 -7.33
C GLU A 50 5.83 2.10 -7.51
N LEU A 51 5.59 1.36 -6.42
CA LEU A 51 5.42 -0.09 -6.49
C LEU A 51 4.20 -0.49 -7.34
N ALA A 52 3.07 0.22 -7.21
CA ALA A 52 1.89 -0.02 -8.04
C ALA A 52 2.18 0.18 -9.53
N THR A 53 2.93 1.23 -9.87
CA THR A 53 3.33 1.55 -11.25
C THR A 53 4.28 0.48 -11.80
N TYR A 54 5.23 0.02 -10.97
CA TYR A 54 6.13 -1.06 -11.33
C TYR A 54 5.39 -2.38 -11.61
N ASP A 55 4.40 -2.74 -10.79
CA ASP A 55 3.59 -3.93 -11.03
C ASP A 55 2.77 -3.82 -12.33
N LEU A 56 2.25 -2.64 -12.63
CA LEU A 56 1.49 -2.41 -13.86
C LEU A 56 2.37 -2.59 -15.10
N GLY A 57 3.59 -2.04 -15.10
CA GLY A 57 4.58 -2.26 -16.17
C GLY A 57 5.00 -3.74 -16.26
N THR A 58 5.07 -4.43 -15.12
CA THR A 58 5.32 -5.88 -15.09
C THR A 58 4.17 -6.66 -15.73
N ALA A 59 2.91 -6.26 -15.47
CA ALA A 59 1.74 -6.89 -16.09
C ALA A 59 1.79 -6.78 -17.63
N GLU A 60 2.20 -5.63 -18.18
CA GLU A 60 2.40 -5.44 -19.61
C GLU A 60 3.49 -6.36 -20.17
N ALA A 61 4.63 -6.46 -19.47
CA ALA A 61 5.72 -7.36 -19.86
C ALA A 61 5.28 -8.84 -19.84
N MET A 62 4.50 -9.24 -18.83
CA MET A 62 3.95 -10.60 -18.74
C MET A 62 2.95 -10.90 -19.85
N LEU A 63 2.17 -9.91 -20.28
CA LEU A 63 1.24 -10.06 -21.39
C LEU A 63 1.98 -10.30 -22.70
N ALA A 64 3.05 -9.53 -22.95
CA ALA A 64 3.92 -9.71 -24.11
C ALA A 64 4.61 -11.09 -24.10
N ALA A 65 4.99 -11.58 -22.92
CA ALA A 65 5.61 -12.88 -22.74
C ALA A 65 4.64 -14.08 -22.76
N GLY A 66 3.32 -13.86 -22.90
CA GLY A 66 2.31 -14.92 -22.88
C GLY A 66 2.11 -15.56 -21.50
N ARG A 67 2.46 -14.84 -20.41
CA ARG A 67 2.35 -15.29 -19.02
C ARG A 67 1.08 -14.77 -18.37
N TYR A 68 -0.06 -15.19 -18.88
CA TYR A 68 -1.38 -14.61 -18.59
C TYR A 68 -1.78 -14.63 -17.11
N LEU A 69 -1.59 -15.74 -16.38
CA LEU A 69 -1.85 -15.78 -14.95
C LEU A 69 -1.05 -14.70 -14.18
N TYR A 70 0.19 -14.46 -14.60
CA TYR A 70 1.03 -13.43 -14.01
C TYR A 70 0.58 -12.01 -14.38
N VAL A 71 -0.04 -11.80 -15.54
CA VAL A 71 -0.70 -10.53 -15.86
C VAL A 71 -1.76 -10.22 -14.81
N LEU A 72 -2.65 -11.19 -14.53
CA LEU A 72 -3.76 -11.00 -13.59
C LEU A 72 -3.27 -10.81 -12.15
N PHE A 73 -2.23 -11.56 -11.74
CA PHE A 73 -1.57 -11.37 -10.46
C PHE A 73 -0.96 -9.96 -10.33
N CYS A 74 -0.22 -9.49 -11.34
CA CYS A 74 0.36 -8.16 -11.34
C CYS A 74 -0.70 -7.05 -11.36
N CYS A 75 -1.82 -7.23 -12.08
CA CYS A 75 -2.96 -6.32 -12.03
C CYS A 75 -3.54 -6.20 -10.62
N GLN A 76 -3.73 -7.33 -9.93
CA GLN A 76 -4.20 -7.32 -8.55
C GLN A 76 -3.20 -6.57 -7.64
N GLN A 77 -1.90 -6.84 -7.78
CA GLN A 77 -0.86 -6.19 -6.97
C GLN A 77 -0.79 -4.67 -7.22
N ALA A 78 -0.89 -4.24 -8.47
CA ALA A 78 -0.90 -2.83 -8.83
C ALA A 78 -2.05 -2.09 -8.13
N VAL A 79 -3.26 -2.64 -8.18
CA VAL A 79 -4.43 -2.04 -7.52
C VAL A 79 -4.29 -2.07 -5.99
N GLU A 80 -3.84 -3.19 -5.42
CA GLU A 80 -3.61 -3.32 -3.98
C GLU A 80 -2.68 -2.24 -3.46
N LYS A 81 -1.51 -2.09 -4.09
CA LYS A 81 -0.49 -1.14 -3.67
C LYS A 81 -0.95 0.30 -3.87
N HIS A 82 -1.68 0.59 -4.94
CA HIS A 82 -2.26 1.92 -5.14
C HIS A 82 -3.28 2.28 -4.05
N LEU A 83 -4.20 1.37 -3.73
CA LEU A 83 -5.18 1.58 -2.65
C LEU A 83 -4.50 1.73 -1.28
N LYS A 84 -3.43 0.97 -1.02
CA LYS A 84 -2.63 1.12 0.21
C LYS A 84 -1.95 2.50 0.28
N GLY A 85 -1.44 3.01 -0.85
CA GLY A 85 -0.92 4.38 -0.93
C GLY A 85 -1.99 5.42 -0.59
N LEU A 86 -3.22 5.26 -1.10
CA LEU A 86 -4.34 6.16 -0.77
C LEU A 86 -4.74 6.10 0.71
N ILE A 87 -4.68 4.92 1.35
CA ILE A 87 -4.92 4.80 2.80
C ILE A 87 -3.87 5.58 3.59
N VAL A 88 -2.59 5.44 3.23
CA VAL A 88 -1.49 6.17 3.90
C VAL A 88 -1.66 7.67 3.72
N GLU A 89 -2.02 8.12 2.52
CA GLU A 89 -2.20 9.53 2.19
C GLU A 89 -3.39 10.16 2.91
N ARG A 90 -4.57 9.53 2.83
CA ARG A 90 -5.84 10.10 3.35
C ARG A 90 -6.02 9.91 4.84
N CYS A 91 -5.57 8.77 5.36
CA CYS A 91 -5.85 8.37 6.73
C CYS A 91 -4.63 8.49 7.64
N GLY A 92 -3.42 8.62 7.10
CA GLY A 92 -2.19 8.72 7.89
C GLY A 92 -1.87 7.47 8.71
N ILE A 93 -2.47 6.32 8.35
CA ILE A 93 -2.28 5.04 9.06
C ILE A 93 -1.53 4.05 8.19
N PHE A 94 -0.90 3.07 8.84
CA PHE A 94 -0.35 1.92 8.13
C PHE A 94 -1.48 1.08 7.51
N PRO A 95 -1.39 0.71 6.22
CA PRO A 95 -2.46 0.00 5.55
C PRO A 95 -2.64 -1.41 6.14
N PRO A 96 -3.88 -1.93 6.17
CA PRO A 96 -4.16 -3.25 6.72
C PRO A 96 -3.47 -4.36 5.91
N ARG A 97 -3.08 -5.43 6.60
CA ARG A 97 -2.52 -6.65 5.99
C ARG A 97 -3.63 -7.52 5.41
N THR A 98 -4.19 -7.08 4.29
CA THR A 98 -5.18 -7.80 3.51
C THR A 98 -4.91 -7.63 2.02
N HIS A 99 -5.48 -8.53 1.23
CA HIS A 99 -5.40 -8.57 -0.23
C HIS A 99 -6.77 -8.41 -0.89
N ASP A 100 -7.81 -8.27 -0.07
CA ASP A 100 -9.17 -7.95 -0.51
C ASP A 100 -9.22 -6.49 -0.97
N LEU A 101 -9.31 -6.29 -2.28
CA LEU A 101 -9.29 -4.97 -2.87
C LEU A 101 -10.54 -4.15 -2.54
N ALA A 102 -11.70 -4.79 -2.44
CA ALA A 102 -12.95 -4.10 -2.07
C ALA A 102 -12.87 -3.59 -0.63
N ARG A 103 -12.30 -4.41 0.27
CA ARG A 103 -12.01 -3.98 1.64
C ARG A 103 -11.01 -2.82 1.66
N LEU A 104 -9.93 -2.87 0.89
CA LEU A 104 -8.95 -1.78 0.84
C LEU A 104 -9.55 -0.47 0.33
N ALA A 105 -10.43 -0.52 -0.68
CA ALA A 105 -11.15 0.66 -1.16
C ALA A 105 -12.05 1.28 -0.07
N HIS A 106 -12.75 0.43 0.68
CA HIS A 106 -13.54 0.88 1.83
C HIS A 106 -12.68 1.55 2.91
N GLU A 107 -11.51 0.98 3.24
CA GLU A 107 -10.58 1.58 4.20
C GLU A 107 -10.01 2.92 3.70
N ALA A 108 -9.77 3.03 2.39
CA ALA A 108 -9.36 4.25 1.70
C ALA A 108 -10.48 5.31 1.57
N LYS A 109 -11.68 5.03 2.11
CA LYS A 109 -12.88 5.88 2.02
C LYS A 109 -13.31 6.18 0.58
N ILE A 110 -13.18 5.17 -0.29
CA ILE A 110 -13.58 5.26 -1.70
C ILE A 110 -14.96 4.63 -1.85
N VAL A 111 -15.88 5.36 -2.47
CA VAL A 111 -17.18 4.82 -2.89
C VAL A 111 -17.02 4.26 -4.29
N LEU A 112 -17.19 2.96 -4.42
CA LEU A 112 -17.14 2.25 -5.69
C LEU A 112 -18.52 2.19 -6.31
N ASP A 113 -18.60 2.27 -7.64
CA ASP A 113 -19.79 1.82 -8.34
C ASP A 113 -19.85 0.27 -8.38
N GLY A 114 -21.00 -0.28 -8.79
CA GLY A 114 -21.20 -1.73 -8.82
C GLY A 114 -20.28 -2.48 -9.80
N GLY A 115 -19.87 -1.83 -10.89
CA GLY A 115 -18.92 -2.40 -11.85
C GLY A 115 -17.51 -2.44 -11.27
N GLN A 116 -17.08 -1.36 -10.62
CA GLN A 116 -15.79 -1.27 -9.94
C GLN A 116 -15.69 -2.29 -8.80
N ASP A 117 -16.72 -2.42 -7.94
CA ASP A 117 -16.73 -3.42 -6.86
C ASP A 117 -16.62 -4.85 -7.41
N LEU A 118 -17.40 -5.18 -8.44
CA LEU A 118 -17.32 -6.49 -9.10
C LEU A 118 -15.94 -6.76 -9.70
N PHE A 119 -15.34 -5.74 -10.33
CA PHE A 119 -14.01 -5.83 -10.90
C PHE A 119 -12.94 -6.07 -9.83
N LEU A 120 -12.98 -5.33 -8.72
CA LEU A 120 -12.06 -5.52 -7.59
C LEU A 120 -12.17 -6.92 -6.98
N ARG A 121 -13.40 -7.43 -6.82
CA ARG A 121 -13.63 -8.81 -6.37
C ARG A 121 -13.08 -9.85 -7.35
N THR A 122 -13.19 -9.58 -8.64
CA THR A 122 -12.63 -10.43 -9.69
C THR A 122 -11.11 -10.48 -9.61
N LEU A 123 -10.44 -9.32 -9.53
CA LEU A 123 -8.99 -9.26 -9.39
C LEU A 123 -8.49 -9.90 -8.09
N THR A 124 -9.24 -9.76 -6.98
CA THR A 124 -8.88 -10.36 -5.69
C THR A 124 -8.69 -11.87 -5.78
N LYS A 125 -9.42 -12.58 -6.67
CA LYS A 125 -9.25 -14.02 -6.90
C LYS A 125 -7.87 -14.38 -7.44
N TYR A 126 -7.28 -13.48 -8.22
CA TYR A 126 -5.94 -13.63 -8.79
C TYR A 126 -4.83 -13.14 -7.86
N TYR A 127 -5.18 -12.72 -6.63
CA TYR A 127 -4.23 -12.76 -5.53
C TYR A 127 -3.99 -14.23 -5.14
N VAL A 128 -3.25 -14.92 -5.98
CA VAL A 128 -2.82 -16.27 -5.72
C VAL A 128 -1.61 -16.17 -4.82
N GLY A 129 -1.84 -16.11 -3.51
CA GLY A 129 -0.89 -16.74 -2.61
C GLY A 129 -0.84 -18.21 -3.04
N THR A 130 0.12 -18.57 -3.88
CA THR A 130 0.33 -19.88 -4.52
C THR A 130 0.56 -20.97 -3.47
N ARG A 131 -0.49 -21.26 -2.70
CA ARG A 131 -0.44 -22.20 -1.59
C ARG A 131 -0.70 -23.62 -2.08
N TYR A 132 -1.47 -23.78 -3.16
CA TYR A 132 -1.90 -25.07 -3.67
C TYR A 132 -1.85 -25.17 -5.21
N PRO A 133 -1.14 -26.17 -5.80
CA PRO A 133 -0.98 -26.32 -7.25
C PRO A 133 -2.27 -26.45 -8.06
N GLU A 134 -3.31 -27.04 -7.47
CA GLU A 134 -4.60 -27.27 -8.11
C GLU A 134 -5.37 -25.97 -8.35
N GLU A 135 -5.36 -25.04 -7.38
CA GLU A 135 -5.94 -23.71 -7.52
C GLU A 135 -5.20 -22.89 -8.57
N VAL A 136 -3.85 -22.98 -8.54
CA VAL A 136 -2.99 -22.34 -9.55
C VAL A 136 -3.32 -22.86 -10.95
N ARG A 137 -3.57 -24.16 -11.11
CA ARG A 137 -3.93 -24.75 -12.40
C ARG A 137 -5.27 -24.23 -12.90
N VAL A 138 -6.29 -24.21 -12.05
CA VAL A 138 -7.62 -23.68 -12.43
C VAL A 138 -7.52 -22.23 -12.90
N LEU A 139 -6.82 -21.39 -12.13
CA LEU A 139 -6.65 -19.98 -12.49
C LEU A 139 -5.78 -19.79 -13.74
N ALA A 140 -4.78 -20.66 -13.95
CA ALA A 140 -3.97 -20.64 -15.17
C ALA A 140 -4.79 -21.01 -16.40
N ASP A 141 -5.68 -21.99 -16.30
CA ASP A 141 -6.55 -22.43 -17.39
C ASP A 141 -7.59 -21.34 -17.75
N GLU A 142 -8.08 -20.59 -16.75
CA GLU A 142 -8.97 -19.44 -16.96
C GLU A 142 -8.25 -18.22 -17.57
N ALA A 143 -6.95 -18.04 -17.29
CA ALA A 143 -6.18 -16.88 -17.71
C ALA A 143 -5.82 -16.93 -19.21
N THR A 144 -6.78 -16.60 -20.07
CA THR A 144 -6.55 -16.46 -21.51
C THR A 144 -5.90 -15.12 -21.87
N ARG A 145 -5.42 -15.00 -23.11
CA ARG A 145 -4.87 -13.74 -23.64
C ARG A 145 -5.93 -12.64 -23.64
N GLU A 146 -7.13 -12.98 -24.08
CA GLU A 146 -8.27 -12.09 -24.22
C GLU A 146 -8.71 -11.58 -22.84
N LEU A 147 -8.88 -12.48 -21.87
CA LEU A 147 -9.22 -12.13 -20.50
C LEU A 147 -8.13 -11.24 -19.89
N SER A 148 -6.86 -11.63 -20.03
CA SER A 148 -5.73 -10.90 -19.45
C SER A 148 -5.58 -9.50 -20.04
N THR A 149 -5.79 -9.36 -21.35
CA THR A 149 -5.76 -8.05 -22.02
C THR A 149 -6.91 -7.18 -21.51
N GLY A 150 -8.12 -7.74 -21.43
CA GLY A 150 -9.30 -7.01 -20.96
C GLY A 150 -9.16 -6.55 -19.49
N LEU A 151 -8.71 -7.44 -18.61
CA LEU A 151 -8.50 -7.10 -17.20
C LEU A 151 -7.34 -6.11 -17.01
N LEU A 152 -6.26 -6.21 -17.79
CA LEU A 152 -5.18 -5.21 -17.76
C LEU A 152 -5.67 -3.82 -18.18
N MET A 153 -6.50 -3.73 -19.24
CA MET A 153 -7.09 -2.45 -19.65
C MET A 153 -7.99 -1.87 -18.55
N GLN A 154 -8.89 -2.67 -17.97
CA GLN A 154 -9.74 -2.24 -16.86
C GLN A 154 -8.92 -1.82 -15.63
N THR A 155 -7.79 -2.49 -15.35
CA THR A 155 -6.86 -2.09 -14.28
C THR A 155 -6.28 -0.71 -14.54
N LYS A 156 -5.85 -0.42 -15.77
CA LYS A 156 -5.34 0.91 -16.15
C LYS A 156 -6.40 1.99 -15.98
N ASP A 157 -7.61 1.74 -16.46
CA ASP A 157 -8.73 2.68 -16.35
C ASP A 157 -9.08 2.96 -14.88
N LEU A 158 -9.13 1.92 -14.06
CA LEU A 158 -9.36 2.04 -12.62
C LEU A 158 -8.25 2.86 -11.94
N LEU A 159 -6.97 2.55 -12.20
CA LEU A 159 -5.84 3.26 -11.61
C LEU A 159 -5.82 4.73 -12.04
N GLN A 160 -6.16 5.03 -13.30
CA GLN A 160 -6.29 6.41 -13.77
C GLN A 160 -7.44 7.12 -13.06
N TRP A 161 -8.59 6.47 -12.90
CA TRP A 161 -9.71 7.03 -12.15
C TRP A 161 -9.35 7.29 -10.68
N LEU A 162 -8.67 6.34 -10.01
CA LEU A 162 -8.22 6.50 -8.62
C LEU A 162 -7.33 7.73 -8.42
N GLN A 163 -6.47 8.04 -9.41
CA GLN A 163 -5.62 9.23 -9.39
C GLN A 163 -6.40 10.56 -9.50
N THR A 164 -7.63 10.53 -10.04
CA THR A 164 -8.50 11.72 -10.13
C THR A 164 -9.22 12.03 -8.82
N LEU A 165 -9.22 11.09 -7.87
CA LEU A 165 -9.92 11.29 -6.62
C LEU A 165 -9.21 12.34 -5.73
N PRO A 166 -9.96 13.11 -4.92
CA PRO A 166 -9.37 14.04 -3.97
C PRO A 166 -8.40 13.36 -3.00
N ARG A 167 -7.34 14.06 -2.62
CA ARG A 167 -6.32 13.60 -1.66
C ARG A 167 -6.61 14.14 -0.28
#